data_AF-A0A975PBZ9-F1
#
_entry.id   AF-A0A975PBZ9-F1
#
_cell.length_a   1.000
_cell.length_b   1.000
_cell.length_c   1.000
_cell.angle_alpha   90.00
_cell.angle_beta   90.00
_cell.angle_gamma   90.00
#
_symmetry.space_group_name_H-M   'P 1'
#
loop_
_entity.id
_entity.type
_entity.pdbx_description
1 polymer ?
#
loop_
_entity_poly.entity_id
_entity_poly.type
_entity_poly.pdbx_seq_one_letter_code
_entity_poly.pdbx_strand_id
1 'polypeptide(L)'
;MIRPLLIRFNRLCAALPWDLPALLLRLFPAAVFFASARTKVEGLRITEATYVLFEYEYALPLIPPHWAAVLATLAEHVLPVLLVLGLATRGAALALLVMTLVIQTFVYPEAWVTHGLWAACCLGLIAAGPGRLSLDHLLGLEPAPDGRPPLVAAGRGL
;
A
#
# COMPACT_ATOMS: atom_id res chain seq x y z
N MET A 1 24.57 28.89 -14.60
CA MET A 1 25.46 27.71 -14.57
C MET A 1 24.84 26.45 -13.93
N ILE A 2 23.85 26.56 -13.01
CA ILE A 2 23.26 25.40 -12.30
C ILE A 2 22.29 24.53 -13.13
N ARG A 3 21.55 25.12 -14.07
CA ARG A 3 20.54 24.44 -14.92
C ARG A 3 21.08 23.21 -15.67
N PRO A 4 22.20 23.26 -16.42
CA PRO A 4 22.70 22.08 -17.14
C PRO A 4 23.14 20.95 -16.20
N LEU A 5 23.65 21.28 -15.01
CA LEU A 5 24.00 20.30 -13.98
C LEU A 5 22.75 19.59 -13.45
N LEU A 6 21.68 20.32 -13.14
CA LEU A 6 20.40 19.75 -12.71
C LEU A 6 19.78 18.86 -13.79
N ILE A 7 19.87 19.24 -15.07
CA ILE A 7 19.39 18.40 -16.17
C ILE A 7 20.19 17.10 -16.26
N ARG A 8 21.53 17.16 -16.13
CA ARG A 8 22.37 15.97 -16.14
C ARG A 8 22.06 15.06 -14.95
N PHE A 9 21.88 15.63 -13.76
CA PHE A 9 21.47 14.89 -12.58
C PHE A 9 20.12 14.20 -12.76
N ASN A 10 19.10 14.93 -13.22
CA ASN A 10 17.76 14.37 -13.47
C ASN A 10 17.80 13.24 -14.50
N ARG A 11 18.64 13.31 -15.53
CA ARG A 11 18.82 12.22 -16.50
C ARG A 11 19.42 10.97 -15.87
N LEU A 12 20.38 11.13 -14.95
CA LEU A 12 20.94 10.00 -14.21
C LEU A 12 19.89 9.37 -13.30
N CYS A 13 19.10 10.17 -12.59
CA CYS A 13 17.99 9.65 -11.76
C CYS A 13 16.92 8.96 -12.61
N ALA A 14 16.59 9.48 -13.80
CA ALA A 14 15.63 8.88 -14.71
C ALA A 14 16.09 7.52 -15.29
N ALA A 15 17.36 7.16 -15.13
CA ALA A 15 17.85 5.82 -15.49
C ALA A 15 17.41 4.73 -14.49
N LEU A 16 16.89 5.11 -13.31
CA LEU A 16 16.36 4.17 -12.34
C LEU A 16 15.05 3.54 -12.87
N PRO A 17 15.01 2.22 -13.14
CA PRO A 17 13.79 1.58 -13.61
C PRO A 17 12.71 1.60 -12.54
N TRP A 18 11.44 1.75 -12.95
CA TRP A 18 10.27 1.76 -12.06
C TRP A 18 10.15 0.49 -11.20
N ASP A 19 10.72 -0.62 -11.65
CA ASP A 19 10.65 -1.91 -10.98
C ASP A 19 11.14 -1.86 -9.52
N LEU A 20 12.21 -1.11 -9.25
CA LEU A 20 12.75 -1.00 -7.89
C LEU A 20 11.84 -0.14 -6.98
N PRO A 21 11.46 1.11 -7.34
CA PRO A 21 10.45 1.86 -6.61
C PRO A 21 9.16 1.05 -6.40
N ALA A 22 8.60 0.43 -7.44
CA ALA A 22 7.36 -0.33 -7.34
C ALA A 22 7.49 -1.51 -6.36
N LEU A 23 8.63 -2.19 -6.32
CA LEU A 23 8.88 -3.22 -5.32
C LEU A 23 8.91 -2.65 -3.90
N LEU A 24 9.60 -1.52 -3.68
CA LEU A 24 9.69 -0.88 -2.36
C LEU A 24 8.33 -0.33 -1.90
N LEU A 25 7.56 0.27 -2.80
CA LEU A 25 6.20 0.73 -2.52
C LEU A 25 5.25 -0.42 -2.15
N ARG A 26 5.54 -1.66 -2.57
CA ARG A 26 4.82 -2.87 -2.13
C ARG A 26 5.33 -3.37 -0.78
N LEU A 27 6.65 -3.52 -0.63
CA LEU A 27 7.28 -4.15 0.53
C LEU A 27 7.06 -3.38 1.84
N PHE A 28 7.27 -2.06 1.84
CA PHE A 28 7.24 -1.29 3.09
C PHE A 28 5.85 -1.23 3.75
N PRO A 29 4.77 -0.80 3.07
CA PRO A 29 3.45 -0.86 3.68
C PRO A 29 3.05 -2.29 4.00
N ALA A 30 3.35 -3.27 3.14
CA ALA A 30 3.05 -4.67 3.43
C ALA A 30 3.71 -5.15 4.74
N ALA A 31 4.98 -4.84 4.97
CA ALA A 31 5.68 -5.21 6.19
C ALA A 31 5.02 -4.62 7.44
N VAL A 32 4.57 -3.37 7.38
CA VAL A 32 3.88 -2.70 8.48
C VAL A 32 2.55 -3.38 8.80
N PHE A 33 1.68 -3.55 7.80
CA PHE A 33 0.37 -4.15 8.01
C PHE A 33 0.49 -5.62 8.43
N PHE A 34 1.43 -6.37 7.85
CA PHE A 34 1.65 -7.76 8.23
C PHE A 34 2.19 -7.87 9.66
N ALA A 35 3.11 -6.99 10.07
CA ALA A 35 3.59 -6.95 11.46
C ALA A 35 2.45 -6.64 12.44
N SER A 36 1.56 -5.71 12.11
CA SER A 36 0.33 -5.46 12.87
C SER A 36 -0.55 -6.72 12.95
N ALA A 37 -0.75 -7.41 11.83
CA ALA A 37 -1.53 -8.64 11.79
C ALA A 37 -0.99 -9.70 12.76
N ARG A 38 0.34 -9.82 12.87
CA ARG A 38 0.99 -10.79 13.76
C ARG A 38 0.79 -10.50 15.25
N THR A 39 0.47 -9.28 15.65
CA THR A 39 0.14 -8.97 17.06
C THR A 39 -1.29 -9.38 17.42
N LYS A 40 -2.15 -9.63 16.42
CA LYS A 40 -3.57 -9.94 16.60
C LYS A 40 -3.88 -11.43 16.71
N VAL A 41 -2.91 -12.29 16.44
CA VAL A 41 -3.12 -13.75 16.35
C VAL A 41 -2.13 -14.56 17.17
N GLU A 42 -2.61 -15.68 17.70
CA GLU A 42 -1.80 -16.76 18.26
C GLU A 42 -2.00 -18.00 17.39
N GLY A 43 -0.95 -18.41 16.66
CA GLY A 43 -1.09 -19.38 15.58
C GLY A 43 -2.03 -18.87 14.49
N LEU A 44 -3.20 -19.52 14.35
CA LEU A 44 -4.27 -19.16 13.42
C LEU A 44 -5.49 -18.52 14.10
N ARG A 45 -5.48 -18.39 15.44
CA ARG A 45 -6.61 -17.90 16.22
C ARG A 45 -6.42 -16.42 16.55
N ILE A 46 -7.47 -15.62 16.38
CA ILE A 46 -7.50 -14.22 16.83
C ILE A 46 -7.53 -14.19 18.36
N THR A 47 -6.71 -13.34 18.97
CA THR A 47 -6.60 -13.24 20.43
C THR A 47 -7.79 -12.49 21.04
N GLU A 48 -8.18 -12.85 22.26
CA GLU A 48 -9.20 -12.10 23.01
C GLU A 48 -8.81 -10.63 23.19
N ALA A 49 -7.52 -10.36 23.39
CA ALA A 49 -6.96 -9.02 23.45
C ALA A 49 -7.27 -8.19 22.19
N THR A 50 -7.32 -8.82 21.02
CA THR A 50 -7.70 -8.13 19.76
C THR A 50 -9.16 -7.69 19.81
N TYR A 51 -10.07 -8.55 20.26
CA TYR A 51 -11.48 -8.17 20.38
C TYR A 51 -11.68 -7.03 21.38
N VAL A 52 -11.02 -7.11 22.54
CA VAL A 52 -11.02 -6.03 23.54
C VAL A 52 -10.49 -4.72 22.95
N LEU A 53 -9.41 -4.77 22.17
CA LEU A 53 -8.85 -3.60 21.50
C LEU A 53 -9.86 -2.97 20.53
N PHE A 54 -10.55 -3.78 19.73
CA PHE A 54 -11.58 -3.29 18.81
C PHE A 54 -12.84 -2.76 19.51
N GLU A 55 -13.15 -3.27 20.71
CA GLU A 55 -14.31 -2.85 21.48
C GLU A 55 -14.07 -1.52 22.21
N TYR A 56 -12.93 -1.37 22.88
CA TYR A 56 -12.70 -0.25 23.78
C TYR A 56 -11.72 0.80 23.25
N GLU A 57 -10.71 0.41 22.47
CA GLU A 57 -9.66 1.33 22.01
C GLU A 57 -9.95 1.85 20.59
N TYR A 58 -10.17 0.95 19.63
CA TYR A 58 -10.42 1.35 18.25
C TYR A 58 -11.86 1.79 18.02
N ALA A 59 -12.82 1.17 18.73
CA ALA A 59 -14.22 1.57 18.82
C ALA A 59 -14.82 2.13 17.52
N LEU A 60 -14.68 1.39 16.41
CA LEU A 60 -15.09 1.87 15.08
C LEU A 60 -16.61 2.17 15.04
N PRO A 61 -17.04 3.34 14.51
CA PRO A 61 -18.43 3.79 14.65
C PRO A 61 -19.42 3.04 13.75
N LEU A 62 -18.95 2.40 12.68
CA LEU A 62 -19.81 1.82 11.64
C LEU A 62 -19.88 0.29 11.65
N ILE A 63 -18.91 -0.39 12.26
CA ILE A 63 -18.77 -1.85 12.19
C ILE A 63 -18.73 -2.41 13.61
N PRO A 64 -19.55 -3.42 13.94
CA PRO A 64 -19.49 -4.05 15.25
C PRO A 64 -18.08 -4.56 15.59
N PRO A 65 -17.59 -4.38 16.82
CA PRO A 65 -16.20 -4.68 17.19
C PRO A 65 -15.72 -6.08 16.81
N HIS A 66 -16.56 -7.10 17.00
CA HIS A 66 -16.25 -8.48 16.63
C HIS A 66 -15.97 -8.65 15.13
N TRP A 67 -16.83 -8.08 14.28
CA TRP A 67 -16.62 -8.12 12.82
C TRP A 67 -15.41 -7.28 12.40
N ALA A 68 -15.23 -6.11 13.02
CA ALA A 68 -14.09 -5.25 12.75
C ALA A 68 -12.76 -5.95 13.06
N ALA A 69 -12.66 -6.64 14.20
CA ALA A 69 -11.49 -7.40 14.60
C ALA A 69 -11.14 -8.51 13.58
N VAL A 70 -12.13 -9.29 13.17
CA VAL A 70 -11.95 -10.36 12.18
C VAL A 70 -11.53 -9.81 10.81
N LEU A 71 -12.28 -8.83 10.30
CA LEU A 71 -12.04 -8.24 8.98
C LEU A 71 -10.67 -7.57 8.91
N ALA A 72 -10.32 -6.77 9.91
CA ALA A 72 -9.02 -6.10 9.96
C ALA A 72 -7.88 -7.12 10.06
N THR A 73 -8.00 -8.14 10.92
CA THR A 73 -6.95 -9.15 11.08
C THR A 73 -6.74 -9.96 9.79
N LEU A 74 -7.82 -10.34 9.09
CA LEU A 74 -7.73 -11.03 7.81
C LEU A 74 -7.11 -10.12 6.73
N ALA A 75 -7.60 -8.89 6.61
CA ALA A 75 -7.09 -7.92 5.64
C ALA A 75 -5.58 -7.65 5.84
N GLU A 76 -5.14 -7.49 7.09
CA GLU A 76 -3.73 -7.26 7.46
C GLU A 76 -2.82 -8.45 7.20
N HIS A 77 -3.35 -9.67 7.08
CA HIS A 77 -2.56 -10.82 6.63
C HIS A 77 -2.58 -10.95 5.10
N VAL A 78 -3.77 -10.92 4.50
CA VAL A 78 -3.97 -11.27 3.09
C VAL A 78 -3.49 -10.16 2.16
N LEU A 79 -3.88 -8.90 2.41
CA LEU A 79 -3.56 -7.80 1.49
C LEU A 79 -2.06 -7.55 1.40
N PRO A 80 -1.29 -7.54 2.51
CA PRO A 80 0.16 -7.45 2.42
C PRO A 80 0.81 -8.56 1.61
N VAL A 81 0.37 -9.81 1.76
CA VAL A 81 0.91 -10.94 1.00
C VAL A 81 0.64 -10.77 -0.49
N LEU A 82 -0.59 -10.43 -0.87
CA LEU A 82 -0.94 -10.12 -2.26
C LEU A 82 -0.10 -8.96 -2.80
N LEU A 83 0.07 -7.91 -2.01
CA LEU A 83 0.85 -6.74 -2.38
C LEU A 83 2.32 -7.10 -2.61
N VAL A 84 2.96 -7.88 -1.74
CA VAL A 84 4.37 -8.31 -1.91
C VAL A 84 4.55 -9.17 -3.16
N LEU A 85 3.68 -10.16 -3.36
CA LEU A 85 3.69 -10.98 -4.57
C LEU A 85 3.43 -10.15 -5.84
N GLY A 86 2.82 -8.98 -5.69
CA GLY A 86 2.37 -8.16 -6.80
C GLY A 86 1.25 -8.85 -7.56
N LEU A 87 0.27 -9.40 -6.83
CA LEU A 87 -0.93 -10.03 -7.37
C LEU A 87 -2.15 -9.18 -7.05
N ALA A 88 -2.95 -8.84 -8.07
CA ALA A 88 -4.04 -7.88 -7.99
C ALA A 88 -3.61 -6.57 -7.30
N THR A 89 -2.41 -6.07 -7.62
CA THR A 89 -1.68 -5.06 -6.85
C THR A 89 -2.46 -3.77 -6.68
N ARG A 90 -3.10 -3.27 -7.75
CA ARG A 90 -3.93 -2.05 -7.68
C ARG A 90 -5.12 -2.23 -6.74
N GLY A 91 -5.73 -3.41 -6.74
CA GLY A 91 -6.82 -3.77 -5.83
C GLY A 91 -6.35 -3.89 -4.38
N ALA A 92 -5.23 -4.59 -4.15
CA ALA A 92 -4.64 -4.72 -2.82
C ALA A 92 -4.20 -3.35 -2.25
N ALA A 93 -3.57 -2.51 -3.06
CA ALA A 93 -3.18 -1.15 -2.70
C ALA A 93 -4.41 -0.26 -2.40
N LEU A 94 -5.48 -0.37 -3.18
CA LEU A 94 -6.73 0.36 -2.92
C LEU A 94 -7.37 -0.08 -1.61
N ALA A 95 -7.44 -1.39 -1.34
CA ALA A 95 -7.99 -1.91 -0.10
C ALA A 95 -7.16 -1.46 1.12
N LEU A 96 -5.83 -1.50 1.04
CA LEU A 96 -4.93 -0.98 2.08
C LEU A 96 -5.03 0.54 2.23
N LEU A 97 -5.26 1.28 1.15
CA LEU A 97 -5.50 2.72 1.21
C LEU A 97 -6.81 3.02 1.97
N VAL A 98 -7.91 2.31 1.67
CA VAL A 98 -9.17 2.44 2.41
C VAL A 98 -8.98 2.11 3.89
N MET A 99 -8.27 1.02 4.19
CA MET A 99 -7.94 0.66 5.57
C MET A 99 -7.10 1.74 6.26
N THR A 100 -6.11 2.31 5.57
CA THR A 100 -5.27 3.41 6.08
C THR A 100 -6.12 4.63 6.41
N LEU A 101 -7.11 4.97 5.56
CA LEU A 101 -8.04 6.07 5.80
C LEU A 101 -8.92 5.81 7.03
N VAL A 102 -9.41 4.58 7.22
CA VAL A 102 -10.17 4.20 8.43
C VAL A 102 -9.30 4.35 9.69
N ILE A 103 -8.07 3.85 9.68
CA ILE A 103 -7.15 3.97 10.82
C ILE A 103 -6.85 5.45 11.11
N GLN A 104 -6.54 6.24 10.08
CA GLN A 104 -6.25 7.66 10.22
C GLN A 104 -7.44 8.46 10.77
N THR A 105 -8.66 8.14 10.36
CA THR A 105 -9.85 8.94 10.71
C THR A 105 -10.42 8.55 12.06
N PHE A 106 -10.42 7.26 12.41
CA PHE A 106 -11.14 6.75 13.58
C PHE A 106 -10.25 6.19 14.69
N VAL A 107 -8.98 5.85 14.40
CA VAL A 107 -8.13 5.13 15.36
C VAL A 107 -6.96 5.96 15.85
N TYR A 108 -6.07 6.41 14.94
CA TYR A 108 -4.87 7.16 15.29
C TYR A 108 -4.73 8.43 14.43
N PRO A 109 -5.52 9.50 14.71
CA PRO A 109 -5.50 10.72 13.92
C PRO A 109 -4.17 11.48 13.98
N GLU A 110 -3.46 11.39 15.10
CA GLU A 110 -2.17 12.05 15.28
C GLU A 110 -1.03 11.39 14.49
N ALA A 111 -1.22 10.17 13.98
CA ALA A 111 -0.22 9.43 13.21
C ALA A 111 -0.20 9.79 11.70
N TRP A 112 -0.66 10.98 11.33
CA TRP A 112 -0.90 11.39 9.95
C TRP A 112 0.34 11.33 9.04
N VAL A 113 1.54 11.59 9.55
CA VAL A 113 2.78 11.46 8.77
C VAL A 113 2.99 9.99 8.38
N THR A 114 2.85 9.09 9.35
CA THR A 114 3.02 7.65 9.16
C THR A 114 1.99 7.11 8.17
N HIS A 115 0.70 7.42 8.37
CA HIS A 115 -0.36 6.99 7.47
C HIS A 115 -0.24 7.62 6.08
N GLY A 116 0.22 8.87 6.01
CA GLY A 116 0.52 9.57 4.76
C GLY A 116 1.58 8.86 3.92
N LEU A 117 2.62 8.31 4.56
CA LEU A 117 3.64 7.51 3.86
C LEU A 117 3.07 6.23 3.27
N TRP A 118 2.22 5.52 4.02
CA TRP A 118 1.57 4.30 3.51
C TRP A 118 0.60 4.62 2.37
N ALA A 119 -0.19 5.68 2.53
CA ALA A 119 -1.13 6.17 1.52
C ALA A 119 -0.40 6.59 0.25
N ALA A 120 0.72 7.30 0.36
CA ALA A 120 1.55 7.69 -0.79
C ALA A 120 2.09 6.47 -1.55
N CYS A 121 2.51 5.42 -0.83
CA CYS A 121 2.93 4.17 -1.46
C CYS A 121 1.77 3.49 -2.22
N CYS A 122 0.61 3.38 -1.58
CA CYS A 122 -0.58 2.80 -2.19
C CYS A 122 -1.01 3.58 -3.43
N LEU A 123 -1.08 4.92 -3.35
CA LEU A 123 -1.42 5.79 -4.48
C LEU A 123 -0.40 5.66 -5.62
N GLY A 124 0.89 5.57 -5.31
CA GLY A 124 1.94 5.33 -6.30
C GLY A 124 1.71 4.04 -7.09
N LEU A 125 1.36 2.94 -6.39
CA LEU A 125 1.03 1.66 -7.03
C LEU A 125 -0.30 1.71 -7.79
N ILE A 126 -1.31 2.37 -7.24
CA ILE A 126 -2.62 2.55 -7.89
C ILE A 126 -2.47 3.36 -9.18
N ALA A 127 -1.56 4.32 -9.25
CA ALA A 127 -1.33 5.13 -10.44
C ALA A 127 -0.42 4.42 -11.45
N ALA A 128 0.77 4.01 -11.02
CA ALA A 128 1.85 3.57 -11.90
C ALA A 128 1.94 2.05 -12.06
N GLY A 129 1.22 1.26 -11.25
CA GLY A 129 1.20 -0.20 -11.32
C GLY A 129 2.36 -0.88 -10.58
N PRO A 130 2.39 -2.22 -10.63
CA PRO A 130 3.21 -3.07 -9.77
C PRO A 130 4.69 -3.22 -10.19
N GLY A 131 5.03 -2.77 -11.40
CA GLY A 131 6.32 -3.04 -12.02
C GLY A 131 6.44 -4.48 -12.55
N ARG A 132 7.55 -4.77 -13.23
CA ARG A 132 7.77 -6.04 -13.93
C ARG A 132 8.06 -7.21 -12.98
N LEU A 133 8.53 -6.90 -11.77
CA LEU A 133 8.79 -7.87 -10.70
C LEU A 133 7.50 -8.18 -9.93
N SER A 134 6.43 -8.54 -10.63
CA SER A 134 5.11 -8.81 -10.06
C SER A 134 4.43 -9.98 -10.76
N LEU A 135 3.59 -10.71 -10.03
CA LEU A 135 2.75 -11.75 -10.64
C LEU A 135 1.76 -11.15 -11.66
N ASP A 136 1.26 -9.93 -11.43
CA ASP A 136 0.41 -9.22 -12.38
C ASP A 136 1.09 -9.02 -13.74
N HIS A 137 2.38 -8.67 -13.75
CA HIS A 137 3.14 -8.57 -14.99
C HIS A 137 3.38 -9.93 -15.64
N LEU A 138 3.73 -10.95 -14.85
CA LEU A 138 3.97 -12.32 -15.34
C LEU A 138 2.70 -12.96 -15.94
N LEU A 139 1.54 -12.63 -15.39
CA LEU A 139 0.23 -13.10 -15.84
C LEU A 139 -0.39 -12.20 -16.94
N GLY A 140 0.27 -11.11 -17.32
CA GLY A 140 -0.23 -10.18 -18.35
C GLY A 140 -1.48 -9.39 -17.92
N LEU A 141 -1.66 -9.15 -16.62
CA LEU A 141 -2.79 -8.42 -16.05
C LEU A 141 -2.61 -6.89 -16.12
N GLU A 142 -1.37 -6.42 -16.30
CA GLU A 142 -1.11 -5.00 -16.49
C GLU A 142 -1.34 -4.56 -17.95
N PRO A 143 -1.89 -3.35 -18.17
CA PRO A 143 -1.98 -2.78 -19.50
C PRO A 143 -0.62 -2.77 -20.20
N ALA A 144 -0.62 -3.02 -21.51
CA ALA A 144 0.60 -2.93 -22.30
C ALA A 144 1.27 -1.56 -22.08
N PRO A 145 2.59 -1.51 -21.80
CA PRO A 145 3.26 -0.24 -21.57
C PRO A 145 3.13 0.60 -22.83
N ASP A 146 2.54 1.78 -22.73
CA ASP A 146 2.39 2.75 -23.81
C ASP A 146 3.73 3.40 -24.23
N GLY A 147 4.85 2.73 -23.91
CA GLY A 147 6.22 3.18 -24.15
C GLY A 147 6.66 4.35 -23.28
N ARG A 148 5.81 4.83 -22.36
CA ARG A 148 6.08 6.02 -21.54
C ARG A 148 6.31 5.64 -20.08
N PRO A 149 7.17 6.39 -19.35
CA PRO A 149 7.26 6.26 -17.91
C PRO A 149 5.89 6.60 -17.28
N PRO A 150 5.37 5.80 -16.32
CA PRO A 150 4.00 5.95 -15.80
C PRO A 150 3.69 7.34 -15.22
N LEU A 151 4.71 8.07 -14.74
CA LEU A 151 4.55 9.42 -14.17
C LEU A 151 4.52 10.55 -15.22
N VAL A 152 4.88 10.27 -16.47
CA VAL A 152 4.92 11.26 -17.57
C VAL A 152 3.59 11.29 -18.34
N ALA A 153 2.78 10.24 -18.26
CA ALA A 153 1.51 10.13 -18.99
C ALA A 153 0.39 11.06 -18.43
N ALA A 154 0.48 11.49 -17.17
CA ALA A 154 -0.57 12.28 -16.49
C ALA A 154 -0.62 13.78 -16.87
N GLY A 155 0.27 14.26 -17.76
CA GLY A 155 0.48 15.69 -17.99
C GLY A 155 -0.27 16.35 -19.16
N ARG A 156 -1.18 15.66 -19.88
CA ARG A 156 -1.89 16.27 -21.03
C ARG A 156 -3.33 15.80 -21.13
N GLY A 157 -4.20 16.56 -20.48
CA GLY A 157 -5.65 16.51 -20.61
C GLY A 157 -6.32 17.89 -20.47
N LEU A 158 -5.56 18.97 -20.68
CA LEU A 158 -6.05 20.36 -20.79
C LEU A 158 -5.23 21.09 -21.86
#